data_AF-A0A259HEZ4-F1
#
_entry.id   AF-A0A259HEZ4-F1
#
_cell.length_a   1.000
_cell.length_b   1.000
_cell.length_c   1.000
_cell.angle_alpha   90.00
_cell.angle_beta   90.00
_cell.angle_gamma   90.00
#
_symmetry.space_group_name_H-M   'P 1'
#
loop_
_entity.id
_entity.type
_entity.pdbx_description
1 polymer ?
#
loop_
_entity_poly.entity_id
_entity_poly.type
_entity_poly.pdbx_seq_one_letter_code
_entity_poly.pdbx_strand_id
1 'polypeptide(L)'
;MAGAAHAAMPARPNGPVLDQANIIPDDQEAALTQRLSAYNAQTGRAIIVATIASLDGDEVANYTNTLFRTWGIGGQQTDQGLLFLIAPNDRRVRIE
;
A
#
# COMPACT_ATOMS: atom_id res chain seq x y z
N MET A 1 16.28 4.65 -27.36
CA MET A 1 15.42 5.34 -26.37
C MET A 1 15.46 4.50 -25.11
N ALA A 2 16.18 4.95 -24.08
CA ALA A 2 16.34 4.20 -22.83
C ALA A 2 14.99 4.11 -22.12
N GLY A 3 14.53 2.89 -21.81
CA GLY A 3 13.35 2.69 -20.98
C GLY A 3 13.63 3.27 -19.59
N ALA A 4 12.71 4.08 -19.08
CA ALA A 4 12.76 4.52 -17.70
C ALA A 4 12.88 3.27 -16.81
N ALA A 5 13.96 3.17 -16.05
CA ALA A 5 14.05 2.22 -14.97
C ALA A 5 12.89 2.55 -14.02
N HIS A 6 11.84 1.72 -14.02
CA HIS A 6 10.85 1.81 -12.96
C HIS A 6 11.63 1.59 -11.67
N ALA A 7 11.56 2.53 -10.73
CA ALA A 7 12.03 2.26 -9.38
C ALA A 7 11.41 0.93 -8.95
N ALA A 8 12.24 0.02 -8.40
CA ALA A 8 11.74 -1.27 -7.96
C ALA A 8 10.59 -1.03 -6.98
N MET A 9 9.44 -1.64 -7.24
CA MET A 9 8.29 -1.50 -6.35
C MET A 9 8.65 -1.93 -4.94
N PRO A 10 8.10 -1.28 -3.90
CA PRO A 10 8.37 -1.67 -2.53
C PRO A 10 7.96 -3.12 -2.30
N ALA A 11 8.78 -3.82 -1.51
CA ALA A 11 8.42 -5.16 -1.06
C ALA A 11 7.13 -5.11 -0.24
N ARG A 12 6.33 -6.18 -0.33
CA ARG A 12 5.10 -6.29 0.46
C ARG A 12 5.44 -6.24 1.96
N PRO A 13 4.80 -5.39 2.76
CA PRO A 13 4.99 -5.40 4.21
C PRO A 13 4.50 -6.71 4.82
N ASN A 14 5.09 -7.10 5.96
CA ASN A 14 4.61 -8.25 6.75
C ASN A 14 3.23 -7.98 7.40
N GLY A 15 2.87 -6.71 7.56
CA GLY A 15 1.63 -6.26 8.17
C GLY A 15 0.74 -5.46 7.21
N PRO A 16 -0.32 -4.83 7.72
CA PRO A 16 -1.25 -4.03 6.92
C PRO A 16 -0.76 -2.60 6.66
N VAL A 17 0.44 -2.23 7.13
CA VAL A 17 1.01 -0.89 6.93
C VAL A 17 2.42 -0.99 6.36
N LEU A 18 2.71 -0.16 5.36
CA LEU A 18 4.04 0.20 4.90
C LEU A 18 4.17 1.73 4.97
N ASP A 19 4.97 2.27 5.88
CA ASP A 19 5.30 3.70 5.91
C ASP A 19 6.69 4.00 5.33
N GLN A 20 6.85 3.88 4.00
CA GLN A 20 8.14 4.19 3.37
C GLN A 20 8.39 5.70 3.26
N ALA A 21 7.33 6.51 3.25
CA ALA A 21 7.46 7.96 3.25
C ALA A 21 7.84 8.55 4.62
N ASN A 22 7.77 7.74 5.70
CA ASN A 22 8.03 8.15 7.07
C ASN A 22 7.17 9.36 7.49
N ILE A 23 5.87 9.27 7.23
CA ILE A 23 4.88 10.33 7.46
C ILE A 23 3.84 9.96 8.53
N ILE A 24 3.87 8.73 9.04
CA ILE A 24 2.99 8.24 10.08
C ILE A 24 3.82 8.16 11.38
N PRO A 25 3.40 8.84 12.47
CA PRO A 25 4.05 8.68 13.76
C PRO A 25 4.00 7.21 14.26
N ASP A 26 5.06 6.72 14.87
CA ASP A 26 5.20 5.32 15.32
C ASP A 26 4.01 4.81 16.16
N ASP A 27 3.47 5.65 17.04
CA ASP A 27 2.31 5.31 17.88
C ASP A 27 1.03 5.13 17.05
N GLN A 28 0.87 5.95 16.02
CA GLN A 28 -0.25 5.88 15.09
C GLN A 28 -0.11 4.71 14.12
N GLU A 29 1.10 4.42 13.63
CA GLU A 29 1.37 3.25 12.79
C GLU A 29 1.08 1.95 13.56
N ALA A 30 1.52 1.86 14.82
CA ALA A 30 1.25 0.70 15.67
C ALA A 30 -0.26 0.52 15.92
N ALA A 31 -0.97 1.60 16.26
CA ALA A 31 -2.41 1.58 16.48
C ALA A 31 -3.19 1.19 15.20
N LEU A 32 -2.79 1.75 14.06
CA LEU A 32 -3.37 1.44 12.75
C LEU A 32 -3.12 -0.03 12.39
N THR A 33 -1.90 -0.51 12.59
CA THR A 33 -1.51 -1.91 12.36
C THR A 33 -2.36 -2.88 13.17
N GLN A 34 -2.53 -2.61 14.47
CA GLN A 34 -3.37 -3.43 15.35
C GLN A 34 -4.84 -3.44 14.87
N ARG A 35 -5.38 -2.28 14.53
CA ARG A 35 -6.77 -2.13 14.09
C ARG A 35 -7.05 -2.88 12.78
N LEU A 36 -6.20 -2.72 11.78
CA LEU A 36 -6.38 -3.36 10.48
C LEU A 36 -6.16 -4.88 10.56
N SER A 37 -5.21 -5.33 11.39
CA SER A 37 -5.00 -6.76 11.63
C SER A 37 -6.21 -7.41 12.31
N ALA A 38 -6.79 -6.73 13.32
CA ALA A 38 -8.00 -7.20 13.99
C ALA A 38 -9.20 -7.22 13.05
N TYR A 39 -9.35 -6.22 12.18
CA TYR A 39 -10.40 -6.17 11.17
C TYR A 39 -10.28 -7.34 10.18
N ASN A 40 -9.06 -7.60 9.69
CA ASN A 40 -8.82 -8.75 8.81
C ASN A 40 -9.14 -10.08 9.51
N ALA A 41 -8.71 -10.26 10.76
CA ALA A 41 -9.01 -11.47 11.54
C ALA A 41 -10.52 -11.68 11.76
N GLN A 42 -11.29 -10.60 11.93
CA GLN A 42 -12.74 -10.68 12.17
C GLN A 42 -13.56 -10.89 10.90
N THR A 43 -13.12 -10.34 9.77
CA THR A 43 -13.93 -10.25 8.54
C THR A 43 -13.38 -11.07 7.37
N GLY A 44 -12.11 -11.49 7.45
CA GLY A 44 -11.36 -12.08 6.34
C GLY A 44 -11.02 -11.09 5.22
N ARG A 45 -11.21 -9.77 5.44
CA ARG A 45 -11.00 -8.71 4.44
C ARG A 45 -9.69 -7.97 4.72
N ALA A 46 -8.77 -7.99 3.75
CA ALA A 46 -7.47 -7.35 3.90
C ALA A 46 -7.55 -5.87 3.52
N ILE A 47 -7.05 -4.99 4.40
CA ILE A 47 -6.82 -3.58 4.09
C ILE A 47 -5.35 -3.31 4.31
N ILE A 48 -4.68 -2.80 3.27
CA ILE A 48 -3.26 -2.41 3.32
C ILE A 48 -3.16 -0.90 3.09
N VAL A 49 -2.40 -0.23 3.95
CA VAL A 49 -2.04 1.18 3.82
C VAL A 49 -0.58 1.27 3.42
N ALA A 50 -0.28 1.94 2.32
CA ALA A 50 1.06 2.16 1.84
C ALA A 50 1.32 3.65 1.65
N THR A 51 2.37 4.16 2.28
CA THR A 51 2.94 5.47 1.97
C THR A 51 4.24 5.23 1.23
N ILE A 52 4.42 5.93 0.11
CA ILE A 52 5.65 5.93 -0.68
C ILE A 52 6.06 7.38 -0.88
N ALA A 53 7.36 7.67 -0.95
CA ALA A 53 7.79 9.05 -1.10
C ALA A 53 7.31 9.66 -2.43
N SER A 54 7.41 8.91 -3.53
CA SER A 54 7.21 9.37 -4.90
C SER A 54 6.67 8.24 -5.79
N LEU A 55 5.88 8.59 -6.81
CA LEU A 55 5.47 7.70 -7.91
C LEU A 55 6.51 7.63 -9.03
N ASP A 56 7.57 8.44 -8.92
CA ASP A 56 8.69 8.54 -9.87
C ASP A 56 8.24 8.85 -11.31
N GLY A 57 7.18 9.66 -11.42
CA GLY A 57 6.59 10.10 -12.69
C GLY A 57 5.57 9.13 -13.29
N ASP A 58 5.27 8.00 -12.65
CA ASP A 58 4.21 7.09 -13.08
C ASP A 58 2.82 7.63 -12.68
N GLU A 59 1.78 7.19 -13.39
CA GLU A 59 0.41 7.52 -13.05
C GLU A 59 0.00 6.77 -11.78
N VAL A 60 -0.60 7.47 -10.82
CA VAL A 60 -1.06 6.86 -9.56
C VAL A 60 -1.97 5.64 -9.80
N ALA A 61 -2.75 5.66 -10.88
CA ALA A 61 -3.62 4.54 -11.26
C ALA A 61 -2.83 3.28 -11.64
N ASN A 62 -1.85 3.44 -12.55
CA ASN A 62 -1.00 2.36 -13.02
C ASN A 62 -0.15 1.81 -11.87
N TYR A 63 0.49 2.70 -11.11
CA TYR A 63 1.32 2.34 -9.97
C TYR A 63 0.51 1.55 -8.93
N THR A 64 -0.65 2.08 -8.50
CA THR A 64 -1.47 1.42 -7.46
C THR A 64 -1.97 0.05 -7.94
N ASN A 65 -2.43 -0.07 -9.20
CA ASN A 65 -2.90 -1.34 -9.74
C ASN A 65 -1.77 -2.38 -9.83
N THR A 66 -0.60 -1.96 -10.30
CA THR A 66 0.57 -2.85 -10.40
C THR A 66 1.06 -3.26 -9.02
N LEU A 67 1.06 -2.36 -8.03
CA LEU A 67 1.41 -2.67 -6.65
C LEU A 67 0.41 -3.66 -6.02
N PHE A 68 -0.89 -3.41 -6.20
CA PHE A 68 -1.97 -4.28 -5.71
C PHE A 68 -1.81 -5.72 -6.23
N ARG A 69 -1.54 -5.87 -7.52
CA ARG A 69 -1.29 -7.17 -8.17
C ARG A 69 0.01 -7.82 -7.70
N THR A 70 1.09 -7.04 -7.63
CA THR A 70 2.41 -7.52 -7.21
C THR A 70 2.39 -8.06 -5.78
N TRP A 71 1.67 -7.37 -4.89
CA TRP A 71 1.51 -7.83 -3.52
C TRP A 71 0.47 -8.95 -3.39
N GLY A 72 -0.36 -9.22 -4.40
CA GLY A 72 -1.43 -10.20 -4.29
C GLY A 72 -2.41 -9.81 -3.17
N ILE A 73 -2.88 -8.56 -3.19
CA ILE A 73 -3.80 -8.04 -2.16
C ILE A 73 -5.19 -8.65 -2.39
N GLY A 74 -5.44 -9.75 -1.70
CA GLY A 74 -6.71 -10.46 -1.66
C GLY A 74 -6.60 -11.44 -0.51
N GLY A 75 -7.57 -11.45 0.39
CA GLY A 75 -7.55 -12.37 1.52
C GLY A 75 -7.60 -13.81 1.00
N GLN A 76 -6.82 -14.73 1.61
CA GLN A 76 -6.83 -16.15 1.23
C GLN A 76 -8.22 -16.81 1.33
N GLN A 77 -9.14 -16.21 2.09
CA GLN A 77 -10.48 -16.74 2.34
C GLN A 77 -11.58 -16.09 1.51
N THR A 78 -11.41 -14.84 1.05
CA THR A 78 -12.52 -14.05 0.51
C THR A 78 -12.21 -13.33 -0.80
N ASP A 79 -10.95 -13.30 -1.26
CA ASP A 79 -10.49 -12.46 -2.38
C ASP A 79 -10.85 -10.96 -2.22
N GLN A 80 -11.20 -10.52 -1.00
CA GLN A 80 -11.56 -9.14 -0.69
C GLN A 80 -10.36 -8.43 -0.09
N GLY A 81 -9.69 -7.64 -0.91
CA GLY A 81 -8.54 -6.81 -0.55
C GLY A 81 -8.77 -5.35 -0.93
N LEU A 82 -8.17 -4.43 -0.17
CA LEU A 82 -8.12 -3.00 -0.48
C LEU A 82 -6.70 -2.49 -0.26
N LEU A 83 -6.21 -1.67 -1.19
CA LEU A 83 -4.99 -0.89 -1.04
C LEU A 83 -5.31 0.60 -0.93
N PHE A 84 -4.83 1.24 0.13
CA PHE A 84 -4.84 2.68 0.26
C PHE A 84 -3.41 3.21 0.08
N LEU A 85 -3.16 3.86 -1.05
CA LEU A 85 -1.85 4.40 -1.42
C LEU A 85 -1.81 5.92 -1.20
N ILE A 86 -0.74 6.39 -0.55
CA ILE A 86 -0.41 7.81 -0.37
C ILE A 86 0.97 8.08 -0.96
N ALA A 87 1.07 9.06 -1.86
CA ALA A 87 2.32 9.58 -2.40
C ALA A 87 2.38 11.11 -2.15
N PRO A 88 3.05 11.58 -1.07
CA PRO A 88 2.99 12.96 -0.64
C PRO A 88 3.75 13.91 -1.59
N ASN A 89 4.87 13.48 -2.20
CA ASN A 89 5.61 14.34 -3.13
C ASN A 89 4.81 14.61 -4.41
N ASP A 90 4.04 13.62 -4.87
CA ASP A 90 3.13 13.75 -6.01
C ASP A 90 1.78 14.37 -5.63
N ARG A 91 1.50 14.52 -4.33
CA ARG A 91 0.20 14.93 -3.77
C ARG A 91 -0.95 14.06 -4.30
N ARG A 92 -0.70 12.75 -4.38
CA ARG A 92 -1.68 11.76 -4.87
C ARG A 92 -2.08 10.81 -3.76
N VAL A 93 -3.35 10.44 -3.81
CA VAL A 93 -3.95 9.41 -2.97
C VAL A 93 -4.82 8.54 -3.86
N ARG A 94 -4.81 7.23 -3.65
CA ARG A 94 -5.67 6.30 -4.38
C ARG A 94 -6.12 5.14 -3.52
N ILE A 95 -7.31 4.62 -3.84
CA ILE A 95 -7.86 3.37 -3.34
C ILE A 95 -8.00 2.42 -4.53
N GLU A 96 -7.61 1.17 -4.34
CA GLU A 96 -7.78 0.07 -5.29
C GLU A 96 -8.39 -1.15 -4.59
#